data_AF-A0A3S2A7A6-F1
#
_entry.id   AF-A0A3S2A7A6-F1
#
_cell.length_a   1.000
_cell.length_b   1.000
_cell.length_c   1.000
_cell.angle_alpha   90.00
_cell.angle_beta   90.00
_cell.angle_gamma   90.00
#
_symmetry.space_group_name_H-M   'P 1'
#
loop_
_entity.id
_entity.type
_entity.pdbx_description
1 polymer ?
#
loop_
_entity_poly.entity_id
_entity_poly.type
_entity_poly.pdbx_seq_one_letter_code
_entity_poly.pdbx_strand_id
1 'polypeptide(L)' 'CLGLEIDGWEGEIRVGRPRLPIGIDTLTLRHLGVGDRVVDLTFQRVGDRVVAFLADRHEGLVPLIVRT' A
#
# COMPACT_ATOMS: atom_id res chain seq x y z
N CYS A 1 -3.22 -2.13 -12.61
CA CYS A 1 -3.49 -1.12 -11.56
C CYS A 1 -3.07 -1.68 -10.21
N LEU A 2 -2.68 -0.83 -9.27
CA LEU A 2 -2.19 -1.26 -7.94
C LEU A 2 -3.29 -1.83 -7.03
N GLY A 3 -4.56 -1.64 -7.38
CA GLY A 3 -5.68 -2.15 -6.56
C GLY A 3 -5.80 -1.47 -5.20
N LEU A 4 -5.34 -0.22 -5.11
CA LEU A 4 -5.33 0.59 -3.90
C LEU A 4 -6.66 1.32 -3.74
N GLU A 5 -7.25 1.21 -2.56
CA GLU A 5 -8.37 2.02 -2.07
C GLU A 5 -7.97 2.65 -0.72
N ILE A 6 -8.38 3.89 -0.51
CA ILE A 6 -8.10 4.65 0.71
C ILE A 6 -9.44 5.06 1.31
N ASP A 7 -9.71 4.62 2.54
CA ASP A 7 -10.84 5.08 3.33
C ASP A 7 -10.33 6.09 4.37
N GLY A 8 -10.50 7.38 4.05
CA GLY A 8 -10.08 8.45 4.94
C GLY A 8 -10.98 8.66 6.16
N TRP A 9 -12.19 8.09 6.15
CA TRP A 9 -13.14 8.20 7.26
C TRP A 9 -12.87 7.13 8.31
N GLU A 10 -12.72 5.87 7.87
CA GLU A 10 -12.33 4.74 8.73
C GLU A 10 -10.81 4.74 9.02
N GLY A 11 -10.03 5.53 8.28
CA GLY A 11 -8.60 5.67 8.48
C GLY A 11 -7.81 4.44 8.07
N GLU A 12 -8.20 3.75 7.00
CA GLU A 12 -7.60 2.49 6.56
C GLU A 12 -7.23 2.46 5.07
N ILE A 13 -6.32 1.56 4.72
CA ILE A 13 -5.90 1.28 3.36
C ILE A 13 -6.31 -0.15 2.99
N ARG A 14 -6.92 -0.30 1.82
CA ARG A 14 -7.25 -1.61 1.24
C ARG A 14 -6.46 -1.83 -0.05
N VAL A 15 -5.85 -3.00 -0.18
CA VAL A 15 -5.14 -3.42 -1.39
C VAL A 15 -5.75 -4.73 -1.90
N GLY A 16 -6.31 -4.69 -3.11
CA GLY A 16 -6.95 -5.83 -3.76
C GLY A 16 -6.30 -6.20 -5.09
N ARG A 17 -5.83 -7.44 -5.23
CA ARG A 17 -5.20 -7.97 -6.47
C ARG A 17 -4.17 -7.00 -7.09
N PRO A 18 -3.15 -6.56 -6.34
CA PRO A 18 -2.20 -5.57 -6.81
C PRO A 18 -1.39 -6.07 -8.01
N ARG A 19 -1.18 -5.21 -9.01
CA ARG A 19 -0.31 -5.46 -10.15
C ARG A 19 0.67 -4.32 -10.35
N LEU A 20 1.96 -4.63 -10.32
CA LEU A 20 3.04 -3.71 -10.67
C LEU A 20 3.17 -3.56 -12.20
N PRO A 21 3.54 -2.37 -12.70
CA PRO A 21 3.91 -2.18 -14.10
C PRO A 21 5.02 -3.14 -14.54
N ILE A 22 5.09 -3.42 -15.84
CA ILE A 22 6.14 -4.27 -16.43
C ILE A 22 7.51 -3.63 -16.18
N GLY A 23 8.50 -4.45 -15.80
CA GLY A 23 9.85 -3.99 -15.51
C GLY A 23 10.02 -3.28 -14.16
N ILE A 24 8.97 -3.23 -13.33
CA ILE A 24 9.03 -2.65 -11.98
C ILE A 24 8.92 -3.76 -10.94
N ASP A 25 9.94 -3.81 -10.06
CA ASP A 25 10.00 -4.71 -8.91
C ASP A 25 9.58 -4.03 -7.60
N THR A 26 9.68 -2.70 -7.53
CA THR A 26 9.29 -1.92 -6.36
C THR A 26 8.69 -0.58 -6.76
N LEU A 27 7.59 -0.20 -6.13
CA LEU A 27 6.94 1.09 -6.29
C LEU A 27 6.52 1.60 -4.91
N THR A 28 6.96 2.81 -4.56
CA THR A 28 6.58 3.46 -3.30
C THR A 28 5.70 4.67 -3.59
N LEU A 29 4.52 4.68 -2.97
CA LEU A 29 3.67 5.85 -2.86
C LEU A 29 4.10 6.62 -1.62
N ARG A 30 4.66 7.81 -1.83
CA ARG A 30 5.13 8.68 -0.74
C ARG A 30 4.06 9.68 -0.33
N HIS A 31 4.06 9.99 0.95
CA HIS A 31 3.19 10.98 1.57
C HIS A 31 1.70 10.75 1.26
N LEU A 32 1.28 9.49 1.35
CA LEU A 32 -0.11 9.09 1.16
C LEU A 32 -0.94 9.55 2.37
N GLY A 33 -1.86 10.49 2.14
CA GLY A 33 -2.80 10.93 3.16
C GLY A 33 -3.90 9.90 3.42
N VAL A 34 -4.15 9.58 4.68
CA VAL A 34 -5.22 8.70 5.16
C VAL A 34 -5.85 9.33 6.39
N GLY A 35 -7.00 9.97 6.22
CA GLY A 35 -7.59 10.78 7.30
C GLY A 35 -6.65 11.91 7.72
N ASP A 36 -6.25 11.91 9.00
CA ASP A 36 -5.29 12.86 9.58
C ASP A 36 -3.83 12.38 9.53
N ARG A 37 -3.59 11.17 9.00
CA ARG A 37 -2.27 10.55 8.90
C ARG A 37 -1.66 10.73 7.52
N VAL A 38 -0.33 10.70 7.49
CA VAL A 38 0.46 10.62 6.26
C VAL A 38 1.40 9.43 6.39
N VAL A 39 1.36 8.51 5.43
CA VAL A 39 2.17 7.30 5.43
C VAL A 39 2.82 7.07 4.06
N ASP A 40 3.86 6.24 4.05
CA ASP A 40 4.49 5.75 2.82
C ASP A 40 4.13 4.28 2.65
N LEU A 41 3.57 3.93 1.48
CA LEU A 41 3.13 2.58 1.14
C LEU A 41 3.99 2.05 0.00
N THR A 42 4.63 0.90 0.21
CA THR A 42 5.47 0.24 -0.79
C THR A 42 4.79 -1.00 -1.32
N PHE A 43 4.82 -1.16 -2.64
CA PHE A 43 4.48 -2.38 -3.35
C PHE A 43 5.76 -3.04 -3.83
N GLN A 44 5.92 -4.33 -3.59
CA GLN A 44 7.10 -5.08 -4.00
C GLN A 44 6.71 -6.40 -4.67
N ARG A 45 7.41 -6.75 -5.75
CA ARG A 45 7.31 -8.07 -6.38
C ARG A 45 8.11 -9.09 -5.58
N VAL A 46 7.44 -10.17 -5.18
CA VAL A 46 8.05 -11.32 -4.50
C VAL A 46 7.59 -12.57 -5.25
N GLY A 47 8.48 -13.09 -6.11
CA GLY A 47 8.12 -14.12 -7.09
C GLY A 47 6.99 -13.63 -8.01
N ASP A 48 5.92 -14.41 -8.09
CA ASP A 48 4.75 -14.10 -8.92
C ASP A 48 3.70 -13.23 -8.22
N ARG A 49 3.95 -12.83 -6.97
CA ARG A 49 3.03 -12.03 -6.16
C ARG A 49 3.53 -10.61 -5.97
N VAL A 50 2.59 -9.71 -5.72
CA VAL A 50 2.88 -8.34 -5.28
C VAL A 50 2.40 -8.20 -3.85
N VAL A 51 3.31 -7.84 -2.96
CA VAL A 51 3.01 -7.52 -1.55
C VAL A 51 2.91 -6.01 -1.39
N ALA A 52 2.21 -5.57 -0.35
CA ALA A 52 2.10 -4.16 0.03
C ALA A 52 2.42 -4.03 1.52
N PHE A 53 3.22 -3.03 1.90
CA PHE A 53 3.62 -2.78 3.29
C PHE A 53 3.89 -1.28 3.52
N LEU A 54 3.63 -0.82 4.74
CA LEU A 54 3.98 0.53 5.17
C LEU A 54 5.48 0.60 5.49
N ALA A 55 6.10 1.78 5.30
CA ALA A 55 7.45 1.99 5.79
C ALA A 55 7.52 1.77 7.31
N ASP A 56 8.62 1.23 7.82
CA ASP A 56 8.79 0.83 9.24
C ASP A 56 8.37 1.93 10.23
N ARG A 57 8.72 3.20 9.95
CA ARG A 57 8.34 4.36 10.77
C ARG A 57 6.83 4.65 10.83
N HIS A 58 6.06 4.06 9.93
CA HIS A 58 4.61 4.20 9.83
C HIS A 58 3.86 2.92 10.19
N GLU A 59 4.57 1.89 10.64
CA GLU A 59 3.95 0.62 11.03
C GLU A 59 2.96 0.84 12.17
N GLY A 60 1.76 0.25 12.04
CA GLY A 60 0.68 0.40 13.01
C GLY A 60 -0.03 1.77 13.03
N LEU A 61 0.39 2.75 12.22
CA LEU A 61 -0.30 4.05 12.16
C LEU A 61 -1.65 4.00 11.45
N VAL A 62 -1.76 3.12 10.45
CA VAL A 62 -2.92 2.96 9.58
C VAL A 62 -3.10 1.45 9.33
N PRO A 63 -4.30 0.87 9.52
CA PRO A 63 -4.57 -0.50 9.13
C PRO A 63 -4.36 -0.69 7.62
N LEU A 64 -3.53 -1.67 7.26
CA LEU A 64 -3.32 -2.08 5.87
C LEU A 64 -3.94 -3.46 5.65
N ILE A 65 -5.06 -3.49 4.94
CA ILE A 65 -5.80 -4.72 4.64
C ILE A 65 -5.45 -5.18 3.23
N VAL A 66 -4.75 -6.31 3.13
CA VAL A 66 -4.37 -6.91 1.85
C VAL A 66 -5.24 -8.11 1.54
N ARG A 67 -5.92 -8.08 0.39
CA ARG A 67 -6.72 -9.19 -0.14
C ARG A 67 -6.10 -9.67 -1.46
N THR A 68 -5.39 -10.80 -1.38
CA THR A 68 -4.78 -11.49 -2.54
C THR A 68 -5.79 -12.34 -3.28
#